data_AF-A0A951U3B2-F1
#
_entry.id   AF-A0A951U3B2-F1
#
_cell.length_a   1.000
_cell.length_b   1.000
_cell.length_c   1.000
_cell.angle_alpha   90.00
_cell.angle_beta   90.00
_cell.angle_gamma   90.00
#
_symmetry.space_group_name_H-M   'P 1'
#
loop_
_entity.id
_entity.type
_entity.pdbx_description
1 polymer ?
#
loop_
_entity_poly.entity_id
_entity_poly.type
_entity_poly.pdbx_seq_one_letter_code
_entity_poly.pdbx_strand_id
1 'polypeptide(L)'
;MSCLLSTQQSVVAVISALARFLGSSAPRVSASDFVTLQGQQFIAPNGQSLLLRGINLGNWLVPEGYIFKFKTASSPRLIDTVTKQLIGEAAAKEFWAAHWANYITQADIRLCTVTFYLS
;
A
#
# COMPACT_ATOMS: atom_id res chain seq x y z
N MET A 1 50.54 -28.09 -28.93
CA MET A 1 49.86 -28.05 -27.61
C MET A 1 49.51 -26.64 -27.12
N SER A 2 50.17 -25.57 -27.60
CA SER A 2 49.97 -24.19 -27.09
C SER A 2 48.67 -23.49 -27.52
N CYS A 3 48.07 -23.88 -28.66
CA CYS A 3 46.81 -23.28 -29.16
C CYS A 3 45.60 -23.64 -28.27
N LEU A 4 45.53 -24.90 -27.83
CA LEU A 4 44.43 -25.42 -26.99
C LEU A 4 44.37 -24.78 -25.59
N LEU A 5 45.52 -24.42 -25.01
CA LEU A 5 45.61 -23.74 -23.71
C LEU A 5 45.13 -22.27 -23.78
N SER A 6 45.45 -21.58 -24.87
CA SER A 6 45.02 -20.18 -25.10
C SER A 6 43.51 -20.06 -25.28
N THR A 7 42.89 -20.97 -26.03
CA THR A 7 41.43 -20.99 -26.23
C THR A 7 40.69 -21.30 -24.94
N GLN A 8 41.24 -22.18 -24.09
CA GLN A 8 40.65 -22.54 -22.80
C GLN A 8 40.66 -21.36 -21.81
N GLN A 9 41.73 -20.55 -21.80
CA GLN A 9 41.83 -19.36 -20.95
C GLN A 9 40.88 -18.22 -21.37
N SER A 10 40.70 -18.01 -22.68
CA SER A 10 39.77 -16.98 -23.18
C SER A 10 38.30 -17.31 -22.88
N VAL A 11 37.89 -18.58 -22.98
CA VAL A 11 36.51 -19.01 -22.69
C VAL A 11 36.19 -18.87 -21.20
N VAL A 12 37.11 -19.25 -20.31
CA VAL A 12 36.94 -19.10 -18.85
C VAL A 12 36.84 -17.62 -18.44
N ALA A 13 37.61 -16.74 -19.08
CA ALA A 13 37.55 -15.30 -18.83
C ALA A 13 36.19 -14.67 -19.24
N VAL A 14 35.62 -15.11 -20.38
CA VAL A 14 34.31 -14.62 -20.85
C VAL A 14 33.17 -15.11 -19.95
N ILE A 15 33.20 -16.38 -19.53
CA ILE A 15 32.17 -16.95 -18.63
C ILE A 15 32.19 -16.26 -17.26
N SER A 16 33.38 -15.98 -16.71
CA SER A 16 33.50 -15.28 -15.43
C SER A 16 33.14 -13.78 -15.50
N ALA A 17 33.34 -13.13 -16.65
CA ALA A 17 32.86 -11.77 -16.90
C ALA A 17 31.33 -11.70 -17.02
N LEU A 18 30.70 -12.65 -17.71
CA LEU A 18 29.23 -12.77 -17.83
C LEU A 18 28.55 -13.06 -16.48
N ALA A 19 29.14 -13.92 -15.65
CA ALA A 19 28.62 -14.22 -14.32
C ALA A 19 28.59 -13.00 -13.37
N ARG A 20 29.54 -12.06 -13.52
CA ARG A 20 29.57 -10.80 -12.76
C ARG A 20 28.53 -9.79 -13.26
N PHE A 21 28.16 -9.84 -14.54
CA PHE A 21 27.18 -8.95 -15.15
C PHE A 21 25.73 -9.41 -14.90
N LEU A 22 25.52 -10.71 -14.69
CA LEU A 22 24.22 -11.32 -14.36
C LEU A 22 23.92 -11.34 -12.84
N GLY A 23 24.91 -11.00 -12.01
CA GLY A 23 24.77 -10.94 -10.55
C GLY A 23 24.06 -9.66 -10.10
N SER A 24 22.75 -9.56 -10.32
CA SER A 24 21.93 -8.54 -9.68
C SER A 24 21.96 -8.77 -8.16
N SER A 25 22.75 -7.98 -7.42
CA SER A 25 22.70 -7.98 -5.97
C SER A 25 21.35 -7.41 -5.54
N ALA A 26 20.41 -8.28 -5.18
CA ALA A 26 19.18 -7.85 -4.55
C ALA A 26 19.52 -7.04 -3.28
N PRO A 27 18.87 -5.90 -3.02
CA PRO A 27 19.09 -5.14 -1.80
C PRO A 27 18.84 -6.06 -0.60
N ARG A 28 19.84 -6.17 0.29
CA ARG A 28 19.68 -6.92 1.54
C ARG A 28 18.96 -6.02 2.52
N VAL A 29 17.71 -6.34 2.81
CA VAL A 29 16.97 -5.73 3.92
C VAL A 29 17.44 -6.38 5.22
N SER A 30 17.86 -5.57 6.16
CA SER A 30 18.32 -5.94 7.49
C SER A 30 17.28 -5.55 8.55
N ALA A 31 17.37 -6.13 9.74
CA ALA A 31 16.45 -5.79 10.83
C ALA A 31 16.48 -4.30 11.21
N SER A 32 17.61 -3.62 11.00
CA SER A 32 17.76 -2.17 11.22
C SER A 32 17.01 -1.30 10.20
N ASP A 33 16.53 -1.86 9.09
CA ASP A 33 15.80 -1.11 8.05
C ASP A 33 14.30 -0.96 8.37
N PHE A 34 13.83 -1.53 9.47
CA PHE A 34 12.43 -1.48 9.90
C PHE A 34 12.21 -0.50 11.04
N VAL A 35 10.97 -0.01 11.16
CA VAL A 35 10.52 0.71 12.36
C VAL A 35 10.45 -0.27 13.53
N THR A 36 11.03 0.11 14.66
CA THR A 36 11.04 -0.68 15.89
C THR A 36 10.24 0.01 16.98
N LEU A 37 10.02 -0.69 18.10
CA LEU A 37 9.37 -0.14 19.28
C LEU A 37 10.38 0.03 20.41
N GLN A 38 10.35 1.19 21.06
CA GLN A 38 11.02 1.43 22.33
C GLN A 38 9.99 1.93 23.35
N GLY A 39 9.51 1.02 24.20
CA GLY A 39 8.37 1.29 25.08
C GLY A 39 7.11 1.60 24.25
N GLN A 40 6.61 2.84 24.36
CA GLN A 40 5.43 3.32 23.63
C GLN A 40 5.80 4.14 22.37
N GLN A 41 7.08 4.28 22.05
CA GLN A 41 7.55 5.07 20.91
C GLN A 41 7.89 4.18 19.72
N PHE A 42 7.49 4.63 18.53
CA PHE A 42 8.00 4.08 17.28
C PHE A 42 9.35 4.71 16.98
N ILE A 43 10.35 3.90 16.63
CA ILE A 43 11.71 4.34 16.32
C ILE A 43 12.01 3.98 14.87
N ALA A 44 12.33 4.98 14.05
CA ALA A 44 12.70 4.79 12.65
C ALA A 44 14.12 4.20 12.52
N PRO A 45 14.48 3.64 11.34
CA PRO A 45 15.82 3.10 11.07
C PRO A 45 16.99 4.05 11.36
N ASN A 46 16.76 5.36 11.26
CA ASN A 46 17.76 6.38 11.58
C ASN A 46 17.91 6.67 13.09
N GLY A 47 17.24 5.90 13.95
CA GLY A 47 17.26 6.03 15.41
C GLY A 47 16.38 7.16 15.96
N GLN A 48 15.64 7.87 15.11
CA GLN A 48 14.75 8.96 15.55
C GLN A 48 13.36 8.44 15.89
N SER A 49 12.70 9.09 16.85
CA SER A 49 11.30 8.81 17.17
C SER A 49 10.39 9.21 16.00
N LEU A 50 9.54 8.29 15.58
CA LEU A 50 8.59 8.45 14.48
C LEU A 50 7.23 8.85 15.03
N LEU A 51 6.81 10.08 14.74
CA LEU A 51 5.46 10.55 15.06
C LEU A 51 4.49 10.21 13.90
N LEU A 52 3.59 9.26 14.14
CA LEU A 52 2.56 8.91 13.17
C LEU A 52 1.44 9.96 13.17
N ARG A 53 1.19 10.56 12.01
CA ARG A 53 0.09 11.50 11.77
C ARG A 53 -0.77 10.95 10.63
N GLY A 54 -2.08 10.91 10.84
CA GLY A 54 -3.00 10.37 9.85
C GLY A 54 -4.45 10.74 10.14
N ILE A 55 -5.31 10.54 9.15
CA ILE A 55 -6.76 10.59 9.30
C ILE A 55 -7.35 9.21 8.99
N ASN A 56 -8.56 8.97 9.49
CA ASN A 56 -9.34 7.79 9.11
C ASN A 56 -10.05 7.99 7.77
N LEU A 57 -10.13 6.93 6.97
CA LEU A 57 -10.93 6.87 5.74
C LEU A 57 -12.28 6.20 6.01
N GLY A 58 -13.00 6.71 7.02
CA GLY A 58 -14.28 6.17 7.47
C GLY A 58 -15.32 6.13 6.35
N ASN A 59 -16.30 5.24 6.44
CA ASN A 59 -17.40 5.06 5.47
C ASN A 59 -17.00 4.70 4.02
N TRP A 60 -15.71 4.53 3.71
CA TRP A 60 -15.30 4.14 2.36
C TRP A 60 -15.64 2.68 2.08
N LEU A 61 -14.95 1.73 2.70
CA LEU A 61 -15.20 0.30 2.49
C LEU A 61 -16.30 -0.27 3.41
N VAL A 62 -16.43 0.31 4.60
CA VAL A 62 -17.40 -0.10 5.61
C VAL A 62 -18.34 1.07 5.86
N PRO A 63 -19.54 1.09 5.27
CA PRO A 63 -20.46 2.21 5.41
C PRO A 63 -21.00 2.33 6.84
N GLU A 64 -21.20 3.56 7.29
CA GLU A 64 -21.60 3.92 8.65
C GLU A 64 -22.92 4.69 8.62
N GLY A 65 -23.91 4.22 9.38
CA GLY A 65 -25.29 4.70 9.28
C GLY A 65 -25.46 6.20 9.53
N TYR A 66 -24.65 6.76 10.44
CA TYR A 66 -24.72 8.17 10.80
C TYR A 66 -24.32 9.10 9.64
N ILE A 67 -23.45 8.66 8.73
CA ILE A 67 -23.03 9.45 7.56
C ILE A 67 -24.18 9.59 6.56
N PHE A 68 -24.99 8.54 6.42
CA PHE A 68 -26.23 8.57 5.65
C PHE A 68 -27.41 9.21 6.41
N LYS A 69 -27.17 9.70 7.63
CA LYS A 69 -28.20 10.23 8.55
C LYS A 69 -29.32 9.24 8.85
N PHE A 70 -29.05 7.94 8.72
CA PHE A 70 -29.99 6.90 9.10
C PHE A 70 -30.09 6.81 10.62
N LYS A 71 -31.32 6.76 11.13
CA LYS A 71 -31.57 6.67 12.58
C LYS A 71 -31.42 5.24 13.11
N THR A 72 -31.69 4.24 12.26
CA THR A 72 -31.80 2.83 12.67
C THR A 72 -30.88 1.89 11.90
N ALA A 73 -30.54 2.19 10.65
CA ALA A 73 -29.61 1.39 9.86
C ALA A 73 -28.17 1.72 10.23
N SER A 74 -27.67 1.11 11.31
CA SER A 74 -26.35 1.39 11.89
C SER A 74 -25.24 0.44 11.43
N SER A 75 -25.57 -0.66 10.76
CA SER A 75 -24.60 -1.65 10.28
C SER A 75 -24.55 -1.70 8.75
N PRO A 76 -23.42 -2.09 8.14
CA PRO A 76 -23.29 -2.19 6.69
C PRO A 76 -24.40 -3.03 6.03
N ARG A 77 -24.80 -4.13 6.68
CA ARG A 77 -25.88 -4.98 6.21
C ARG A 77 -27.23 -4.26 6.22
N LEU A 78 -27.55 -3.52 7.29
CA LEU A 78 -28.80 -2.78 7.38
C LEU A 78 -28.83 -1.62 6.39
N ILE A 79 -27.70 -0.93 6.22
CA ILE A 79 -27.55 0.14 5.23
C ILE A 79 -27.78 -0.42 3.83
N ASP A 80 -27.14 -1.52 3.46
CA ASP A 80 -27.36 -2.18 2.17
C ASP A 80 -28.81 -2.66 2.00
N THR A 81 -29.43 -3.20 3.05
CA THR A 81 -30.85 -3.60 3.03
C THR A 81 -31.76 -2.42 2.75
N VAL A 82 -31.57 -1.31 3.47
CA VAL A 82 -32.37 -0.08 3.29
C VAL A 82 -32.13 0.50 1.90
N THR A 83 -30.88 0.57 1.43
CA THR A 83 -30.55 1.02 0.07
C THR A 83 -31.31 0.18 -0.97
N LYS A 84 -31.24 -1.15 -0.89
CA LYS A 84 -31.97 -2.05 -1.80
C LYS A 84 -33.48 -1.90 -1.71
N GLN A 85 -34.04 -1.68 -0.52
CA GLN A 85 -35.47 -1.45 -0.35
C GLN A 85 -35.93 -0.12 -0.95
N LEU A 86 -35.08 0.91 -0.92
CA LEU A 86 -35.41 2.25 -1.41
C LEU A 86 -35.28 2.38 -2.93
N ILE A 87 -34.21 1.83 -3.52
CA ILE A 87 -33.88 2.04 -4.95
C ILE A 87 -33.88 0.76 -5.78
N GLY A 88 -34.16 -0.40 -5.17
CA GLY A 88 -34.10 -1.70 -5.83
C GLY A 88 -32.69 -2.27 -5.94
N GLU A 89 -32.57 -3.57 -6.21
CA GLU A 89 -31.27 -4.26 -6.20
C GLU A 89 -30.31 -3.79 -7.29
N ALA A 90 -30.81 -3.57 -8.51
CA ALA A 90 -29.98 -3.16 -9.65
C ALA A 90 -29.35 -1.78 -9.40
N ALA A 91 -30.16 -0.79 -9.03
CA ALA A 91 -29.67 0.55 -8.73
C ALA A 91 -28.80 0.58 -7.47
N ALA A 92 -29.09 -0.24 -6.44
CA ALA A 92 -28.24 -0.36 -5.25
C ALA A 92 -26.84 -0.88 -5.59
N LYS A 93 -26.74 -1.85 -6.51
CA LYS A 93 -25.45 -2.36 -6.98
C LYS A 93 -24.65 -1.27 -7.69
N GLU A 94 -25.28 -0.49 -8.56
CA GLU A 94 -24.65 0.63 -9.26
C GLU A 94 -24.24 1.74 -8.29
N PHE A 95 -25.10 2.07 -7.32
CA PHE A 95 -24.82 3.03 -6.26
C PHE A 95 -23.56 2.65 -5.48
N TRP A 96 -23.44 1.40 -5.02
CA TRP A 96 -22.26 0.98 -4.25
C TRP A 96 -20.98 0.97 -5.09
N ALA A 97 -21.06 0.53 -6.35
CA ALA A 97 -19.93 0.62 -7.26
C ALA A 97 -19.46 2.07 -7.44
N ALA A 98 -20.40 3.00 -7.61
CA ALA A 98 -20.10 4.42 -7.71
C ALA A 98 -19.56 5.00 -6.38
N HIS A 99 -20.11 4.60 -5.23
CA HIS A 99 -19.64 5.03 -3.91
C HIS A 99 -18.17 4.65 -3.72
N TRP A 100 -17.80 3.39 -3.93
CA TRP A 100 -16.41 2.96 -3.75
C TRP A 100 -15.45 3.60 -4.73
N ALA A 101 -15.89 3.85 -5.97
CA ALA A 101 -15.07 4.50 -6.99
C ALA A 101 -14.83 5.99 -6.74
N ASN A 102 -15.74 6.68 -6.04
CA ASN A 102 -15.74 8.15 -5.97
C ASN A 102 -15.69 8.74 -4.56
N TYR A 103 -16.02 7.99 -3.50
CA TYR A 103 -16.10 8.53 -2.14
C TYR A 103 -14.74 8.93 -1.57
N ILE A 104 -13.70 8.12 -1.82
CA ILE A 104 -12.29 8.46 -1.56
C ILE A 104 -11.51 8.20 -2.84
N THR A 105 -10.76 9.22 -3.27
CA THR A 105 -9.98 9.19 -4.49
C THR A 105 -8.49 9.43 -4.21
N GLN A 106 -7.65 9.23 -5.22
CA GLN A 106 -6.23 9.55 -5.10
C GLN A 106 -5.99 11.04 -4.78
N ALA A 107 -6.90 11.94 -5.18
CA ALA A 107 -6.79 13.36 -4.85
C ALA A 107 -6.91 13.61 -3.34
N ASP A 108 -7.83 12.90 -2.67
CA ASP A 108 -8.01 12.99 -1.22
C ASP A 108 -6.78 12.47 -0.47
N ILE A 109 -6.20 11.36 -0.94
CA ILE A 109 -4.95 10.82 -0.38
C ILE A 109 -3.79 11.80 -0.51
N ARG A 110 -3.65 12.46 -1.68
CA ARG A 110 -2.63 13.51 -1.88
C ARG A 110 -2.84 14.70 -0.94
N LEU A 111 -4.09 15.12 -0.75
CA LEU A 111 -4.43 16.23 0.15
C LEU A 111 -4.03 15.91 1.60
N CYS A 112 -4.25 14.68 2.06
CA CYS A 112 -3.82 14.23 3.38
C CYS A 112 -2.31 14.39 3.54
N THR A 113 -1.52 13.93 2.56
CA THR A 113 -0.07 14.06 2.59
C THR A 113 0.34 15.52 2.73
N VAL A 114 -0.10 16.40 1.82
CA VAL A 114 0.29 17.83 1.82
C VAL A 114 -0.05 18.52 3.13
N THR A 115 -1.24 18.27 3.67
CA THR A 115 -1.71 18.92 4.91
C THR A 115 -0.81 18.57 6.09
N PHE A 116 -0.37 17.31 6.22
CA PHE A 116 0.46 16.87 7.35
C PHE A 116 1.92 17.35 7.30
N TYR A 117 2.44 17.71 6.12
CA TYR A 117 3.78 18.29 5.97
C TYR A 117 3.81 19.81 6.22
N LEU A 118 2.66 20.50 6.13
CA LEU A 118 2.55 21.95 6.32
C LEU A 118 2.11 22.37 7.73
N SER A 119 1.70 21.42 8.57
CA SER A 119 1.26 21.60 9.96
C SER A 119 2.32 21.15 10.97
#